data_AF-A0AAE3FIU3-F1
#
_entry.id   AF-A0AAE3FIU3-F1
#
_cell.length_a   1.000
_cell.length_b   1.000
_cell.length_c   1.000
_cell.angle_alpha   90.00
_cell.angle_beta   90.00
_cell.angle_gamma   90.00
#
_symmetry.space_group_name_H-M   'P 1'
#
loop_
_entity.id
_entity.type
_entity.pdbx_description
1 polymer ?
#
loop_
_entity_poly.entity_id
_entity_poly.type
_entity_poly.pdbx_seq_one_letter_code
_entity_poly.pdbx_strand_id
1 'polypeptide(L)'
;MTLSNRQIKSAITGAVRTVESNNGICAKRFTEKQEAVFALRHPNFPEDFFDGYFERNCATGAGITLDFVTDSADVTFCIAENSPINGSETSCFEIYVNGTKRTGADKPGEYTVSLRGESRVTLYYPYFARLVISGITLCDGSSFRPVRQTKSWLALGDSITHGINSSFPSETYPMRISRKYGVSVLNQGNSGYVCDARIIDPDIGFVPDVVTTAYGINDLGRKPHEQNRADLAEYLKTLKDAFPHSRLYVISPIYAAFLDSEERAGDREWLYGTFAEVTAEVGLPLIDGRKLVPNNEKYLFDGVHPNDAGFSYYASRLGRLLFK
;
A
#
# COMPACT_ATOMS: atom_id res chain seq x y z
N MET A 1 -11.76 -26.15 15.45
CA MET A 1 -12.88 -25.24 15.20
C MET A 1 -12.58 -24.34 14.01
N THR A 2 -13.56 -24.15 13.12
CA THR A 2 -13.45 -23.19 12.00
C THR A 2 -13.92 -21.82 12.46
N LEU A 3 -13.15 -20.77 12.15
CA LEU A 3 -13.56 -19.40 12.43
C LEU A 3 -14.74 -18.99 11.54
N SER A 4 -15.71 -18.30 12.13
CA SER A 4 -16.81 -17.69 11.37
C SER A 4 -16.29 -16.57 10.45
N ASN A 5 -17.01 -16.27 9.38
CA ASN A 5 -16.68 -15.14 8.49
C ASN A 5 -16.55 -13.82 9.27
N ARG A 6 -17.40 -13.60 10.27
CA ARG A 6 -17.35 -12.43 11.16
C ARG A 6 -16.01 -12.36 11.92
N GLN A 7 -15.53 -13.49 12.44
CA GLN A 7 -14.23 -13.55 13.13
C GLN A 7 -13.09 -13.25 12.16
N ILE A 8 -13.05 -13.91 10.98
CA ILE A 8 -12.02 -13.70 9.97
C ILE A 8 -11.96 -12.22 9.56
N LYS A 9 -13.10 -11.63 9.20
CA LYS A 9 -13.20 -10.20 8.84
C LYS A 9 -12.73 -9.27 9.95
N SER A 10 -13.01 -9.61 11.21
CA SER A 10 -12.61 -8.77 12.34
C SER A 10 -11.09 -8.70 12.55
N ALA A 11 -10.33 -9.68 12.04
CA ALA A 11 -8.87 -9.71 12.08
C ALA A 11 -8.20 -9.10 10.85
N ILE A 12 -8.95 -8.75 9.80
CA ILE A 12 -8.43 -8.08 8.61
C ILE A 12 -8.18 -6.59 8.93
N THR A 13 -7.00 -6.09 8.58
CA THR A 13 -6.59 -4.69 8.67
C THR A 13 -6.01 -4.21 7.34
N GLY A 14 -6.02 -2.89 7.10
CA GLY A 14 -5.53 -2.30 5.86
C GLY A 14 -6.50 -2.39 4.67
N ALA A 15 -7.78 -2.60 4.95
CA ALA A 15 -8.85 -2.65 3.97
C ALA A 15 -9.99 -1.70 4.39
N VAL A 16 -10.66 -1.07 3.42
CA VAL A 16 -11.85 -0.25 3.66
C VAL A 16 -13.12 -1.11 3.72
N ARG A 17 -13.12 -2.26 3.03
CA ARG A 17 -14.25 -3.20 3.02
C ARG A 17 -13.81 -4.63 2.78
N THR A 18 -14.69 -5.57 3.13
CA THR A 18 -14.55 -6.99 2.84
C THR A 18 -15.77 -7.49 2.10
N VAL A 19 -15.57 -8.23 1.02
CA VAL A 19 -16.62 -8.84 0.19
C VAL A 19 -16.64 -10.33 0.49
N GLU A 20 -17.83 -10.86 0.82
CA GLU A 20 -18.06 -12.30 0.91
C GLU A 20 -18.64 -12.79 -0.43
N SER A 21 -18.09 -13.90 -0.92
CA SER A 21 -18.65 -14.65 -2.04
C SER A 21 -18.72 -16.14 -1.68
N ASN A 22 -19.30 -16.95 -2.57
CA ASN A 22 -19.34 -18.40 -2.41
C ASN A 22 -17.93 -19.03 -2.28
N ASN A 23 -16.89 -18.34 -2.76
CA ASN A 23 -15.50 -18.82 -2.74
C ASN A 23 -14.71 -18.33 -1.52
N GLY A 24 -15.28 -17.46 -0.68
CA GLY A 24 -14.63 -16.95 0.55
C GLY A 24 -14.66 -15.43 0.70
N ILE A 25 -13.74 -14.92 1.52
CA ILE A 25 -13.62 -13.50 1.87
C ILE A 25 -12.49 -12.84 1.07
N CYS A 26 -12.81 -11.75 0.40
CA CYS A 26 -11.88 -10.88 -0.30
C CYS A 26 -11.83 -9.51 0.39
N ALA A 27 -10.64 -8.96 0.63
CA ALA A 27 -10.46 -7.63 1.22
C ALA A 27 -10.18 -6.59 0.14
N LYS A 28 -10.62 -5.35 0.36
CA LYS A 28 -10.56 -4.27 -0.63
C LYS A 28 -9.89 -3.03 -0.05
N ARG A 29 -8.95 -2.44 -0.80
CA ARG A 29 -8.17 -1.26 -0.38
C ARG A 29 -8.82 0.07 -0.74
N PHE A 30 -9.67 0.08 -1.75
CA PHE A 30 -10.31 1.28 -2.29
C PHE A 30 -11.81 1.25 -2.05
N THR A 31 -12.46 2.42 -2.02
CA THR A 31 -13.93 2.50 -2.02
C THR A 31 -14.48 2.25 -3.41
N GLU A 32 -15.78 2.00 -3.53
CA GLU A 32 -16.43 1.86 -4.83
C GLU A 32 -16.36 3.15 -5.67
N LYS A 33 -16.38 4.31 -5.00
CA LYS A 33 -16.16 5.62 -5.64
C LYS A 33 -14.77 5.71 -6.25
N GLN A 34 -13.74 5.32 -5.51
CA GLN A 34 -12.36 5.28 -6.02
C GLN A 34 -12.23 4.27 -7.17
N GLU A 35 -12.78 3.06 -7.02
CA GLU A 35 -12.79 2.04 -8.08
C GLU A 35 -13.44 2.57 -9.36
N ALA A 36 -14.56 3.29 -9.27
CA ALA A 36 -15.23 3.90 -10.42
C ALA A 36 -14.35 4.94 -11.14
N VAL A 37 -13.54 5.72 -10.42
CA VAL A 37 -12.58 6.65 -11.02
C VAL A 37 -11.46 5.90 -11.73
N PHE A 38 -10.93 4.84 -11.11
CA PHE A 38 -9.88 4.02 -11.73
C PHE A 38 -10.35 3.19 -12.93
N ALA A 39 -11.66 2.94 -13.06
CA ALA A 39 -12.27 2.30 -14.22
C ALA A 39 -12.38 3.23 -15.45
N LEU A 40 -12.27 4.55 -15.26
CA LEU A 40 -12.28 5.48 -16.38
C LEU A 40 -10.96 5.39 -17.16
N ARG A 41 -11.06 5.40 -18.50
CA ARG A 41 -9.87 5.55 -19.35
C ARG A 41 -9.24 6.92 -19.09
N HIS A 42 -8.00 6.92 -18.62
CA HIS A 42 -7.32 8.15 -18.24
C HIS A 42 -6.76 8.85 -19.49
N PRO A 43 -7.07 10.14 -19.74
CA PRO A 43 -6.71 10.81 -21.00
C PRO A 43 -5.20 10.89 -21.25
N ASN A 44 -4.41 10.96 -20.18
CA ASN A 44 -2.94 11.00 -20.26
C ASN A 44 -2.27 9.60 -20.35
N PHE A 45 -3.07 8.53 -20.41
CA PHE A 45 -2.61 7.16 -20.62
C PHE A 45 -3.36 6.55 -21.83
N PRO A 46 -3.10 7.06 -23.05
CA PRO A 46 -3.79 6.58 -24.25
C PRO A 46 -3.43 5.15 -24.63
N GLU A 47 -2.31 4.61 -24.14
CA GLU A 47 -1.80 3.29 -24.50
C GLU A 47 -2.75 2.19 -24.00
N ASP A 48 -3.05 1.20 -24.86
CA ASP A 48 -3.98 0.10 -24.52
C ASP A 48 -3.50 -0.74 -23.32
N PHE A 49 -2.20 -0.72 -23.03
CA PHE A 49 -1.64 -1.32 -21.81
C PHE A 49 -2.35 -0.82 -20.54
N PHE A 50 -2.73 0.46 -20.48
CA PHE A 50 -3.36 1.06 -19.32
C PHE A 50 -4.88 0.90 -19.28
N ASP A 51 -5.50 0.30 -20.32
CA ASP A 51 -6.95 0.10 -20.36
C ASP A 51 -7.40 -0.87 -19.26
N GLY A 52 -8.24 -0.38 -18.34
CA GLY A 52 -8.63 -1.05 -17.10
C GLY A 52 -7.48 -1.39 -16.13
N TYR A 53 -6.24 -0.93 -16.38
CA TYR A 53 -5.07 -1.30 -15.59
C TYR A 53 -5.20 -0.84 -14.13
N PHE A 54 -5.60 0.42 -13.93
CA PHE A 54 -5.73 1.02 -12.61
C PHE A 54 -6.91 0.44 -11.82
N GLU A 55 -8.01 0.11 -12.49
CA GLU A 55 -9.14 -0.59 -11.88
C GLU A 55 -8.72 -1.98 -11.39
N ARG A 56 -8.03 -2.76 -12.24
CA ARG A 56 -7.55 -4.10 -11.86
C ARG A 56 -6.63 -4.05 -10.64
N ASN A 57 -5.76 -3.03 -10.51
CA ASN A 57 -4.92 -2.84 -9.33
C ASN A 57 -5.72 -2.68 -8.02
N CYS A 58 -7.00 -2.26 -8.08
CA CYS A 58 -7.84 -2.14 -6.90
C CYS A 58 -8.17 -3.49 -6.24
N ALA A 59 -7.99 -4.60 -6.97
CA ALA A 59 -8.19 -5.94 -6.47
C ALA A 59 -6.98 -6.52 -5.70
N THR A 60 -5.83 -5.83 -5.68
CA THR A 60 -4.61 -6.36 -5.05
C THR A 60 -4.62 -6.20 -3.52
N GLY A 61 -3.87 -7.06 -2.85
CA GLY A 61 -3.78 -7.15 -1.39
C GLY A 61 -2.75 -6.24 -0.71
N ALA A 62 -2.25 -5.19 -1.38
CA ALA A 62 -1.16 -4.36 -0.85
C ALA A 62 -1.45 -3.75 0.52
N GLY A 63 -0.57 -3.98 1.48
CA GLY A 63 -0.74 -3.47 2.84
C GLY A 63 -1.84 -4.12 3.67
N ILE A 64 -2.57 -5.10 3.12
CA ILE A 64 -3.59 -5.85 3.86
C ILE A 64 -2.91 -6.93 4.70
N THR A 65 -3.37 -7.08 5.94
CA THR A 65 -3.00 -8.20 6.80
C THR A 65 -4.21 -8.79 7.48
N LEU A 66 -4.14 -10.08 7.81
CA LEU A 66 -5.02 -10.69 8.79
C LEU A 66 -4.20 -11.01 10.05
N ASP A 67 -4.57 -10.47 11.21
CA ASP A 67 -3.72 -10.46 12.41
C ASP A 67 -4.52 -10.73 13.69
N PHE A 68 -4.17 -11.79 14.40
CA PHE A 68 -4.85 -12.23 15.61
C PHE A 68 -3.92 -12.96 16.58
N VAL A 69 -4.37 -13.09 17.83
CA VAL A 69 -3.75 -13.89 18.88
C VAL A 69 -4.64 -15.10 19.18
N THR A 70 -4.01 -16.26 19.38
CA THR A 70 -4.66 -17.52 19.75
C THR A 70 -3.71 -18.36 20.61
N ASP A 71 -4.27 -19.26 21.42
CA ASP A 71 -3.57 -20.31 22.16
C ASP A 71 -3.67 -21.69 21.47
N SER A 72 -4.19 -21.73 20.25
CA SER A 72 -4.23 -22.94 19.41
C SER A 72 -2.83 -23.53 19.22
N ALA A 73 -2.73 -24.87 19.15
CA ALA A 73 -1.47 -25.54 18.85
C ALA A 73 -1.08 -25.44 17.37
N ASP A 74 -2.06 -25.35 16.47
CA ASP A 74 -1.86 -25.17 15.04
C ASP A 74 -2.89 -24.19 14.46
N VAL A 75 -2.54 -23.53 13.35
CA VAL A 75 -3.47 -22.72 12.56
C VAL A 75 -3.38 -23.14 11.10
N THR A 76 -4.52 -23.42 10.49
CA THR A 76 -4.63 -23.71 9.06
C THR A 76 -5.34 -22.56 8.35
N PHE A 77 -4.72 -22.01 7.32
CA PHE A 77 -5.32 -21.07 6.38
C PHE A 77 -5.75 -21.80 5.11
N CYS A 78 -7.02 -21.68 4.74
CA CYS A 78 -7.54 -22.18 3.47
C CYS A 78 -7.62 -21.01 2.47
N ILE A 79 -6.73 -21.02 1.49
CA ILE A 79 -6.65 -20.01 0.42
C ILE A 79 -7.35 -20.57 -0.81
N ALA A 80 -8.50 -19.98 -1.17
CA ALA A 80 -9.28 -20.41 -2.34
C ALA A 80 -8.77 -19.82 -3.64
N GLU A 81 -8.24 -18.61 -3.60
CA GLU A 81 -7.76 -17.88 -4.77
C GLU A 81 -6.51 -17.08 -4.41
N ASN A 82 -5.51 -17.11 -5.29
CA ASN A 82 -4.38 -16.20 -5.29
C ASN A 82 -4.02 -15.84 -6.73
N SER A 83 -4.65 -14.78 -7.24
CA SER A 83 -4.62 -14.42 -8.66
C SER A 83 -3.75 -13.18 -8.88
N PRO A 84 -2.56 -13.29 -9.50
CA PRO A 84 -1.77 -12.14 -9.88
C PRO A 84 -2.56 -11.20 -10.80
N ILE A 85 -2.33 -9.91 -10.66
CA ILE A 85 -3.01 -8.86 -11.41
C ILE A 85 -2.06 -8.26 -12.44
N ASN A 86 -2.60 -7.81 -13.59
CA ASN A 86 -1.85 -7.13 -14.66
C ASN A 86 -0.57 -7.88 -15.09
N GLY A 87 -0.63 -9.22 -15.13
CA GLY A 87 0.49 -10.06 -15.57
C GLY A 87 1.67 -10.12 -14.60
N SER A 88 1.51 -9.69 -13.35
CA SER A 88 2.58 -9.74 -12.36
C SER A 88 2.99 -11.17 -12.04
N GLU A 89 4.29 -11.37 -11.85
CA GLU A 89 4.86 -12.61 -11.34
C GLU A 89 4.91 -12.62 -9.79
N THR A 90 4.56 -11.51 -9.15
CA THR A 90 4.60 -11.39 -7.68
C THR A 90 3.23 -11.58 -7.05
N SER A 91 3.01 -12.76 -6.48
CA SER A 91 1.78 -13.11 -5.74
C SER A 91 2.04 -13.77 -4.40
N CYS A 92 3.27 -13.70 -3.87
CA CYS A 92 3.59 -14.32 -2.59
C CYS A 92 2.82 -13.65 -1.45
N PHE A 93 2.08 -14.45 -0.67
CA PHE A 93 1.60 -14.11 0.66
C PHE A 93 2.49 -14.76 1.72
N GLU A 94 2.49 -14.24 2.95
CA GLU A 94 3.38 -14.74 4.00
C GLU A 94 2.65 -14.95 5.33
N ILE A 95 2.97 -16.05 6.01
CA ILE A 95 2.45 -16.35 7.35
C ILE A 95 3.57 -16.16 8.36
N TYR A 96 3.32 -15.32 9.34
CA TYR A 96 4.21 -15.00 10.44
C TYR A 96 3.63 -15.49 11.76
N VAL A 97 4.50 -15.93 12.66
CA VAL A 97 4.17 -16.27 14.06
C VAL A 97 5.11 -15.51 14.98
N ASN A 98 4.55 -14.75 15.92
CA ASN A 98 5.31 -13.91 16.86
C ASN A 98 6.35 -13.03 16.16
N GLY A 99 5.94 -12.43 15.03
CA GLY A 99 6.78 -11.55 14.23
C GLY A 99 7.89 -12.26 13.44
N THR A 100 7.92 -13.59 13.39
CA THR A 100 8.89 -14.37 12.59
C THR A 100 8.19 -15.07 11.44
N LYS A 101 8.73 -14.94 10.21
CA LYS A 101 8.20 -15.64 9.03
C LYS A 101 8.27 -17.15 9.25
N ARG A 102 7.15 -17.85 9.04
CA ARG A 102 7.07 -19.32 9.07
C ARG A 102 7.04 -19.90 7.68
N THR A 103 6.25 -19.30 6.79
CA THR A 103 6.15 -19.73 5.40
C THR A 103 5.74 -18.56 4.50
N GLY A 104 6.00 -18.71 3.21
CA GLY A 104 5.43 -17.88 2.16
C GLY A 104 5.06 -18.77 0.98
N ALA A 105 3.94 -18.47 0.34
CA ALA A 105 3.42 -19.25 -0.77
C ALA A 105 2.71 -18.34 -1.77
N ASP A 106 2.51 -18.84 -2.98
CA ASP A 106 1.93 -18.10 -4.10
C ASP A 106 0.77 -18.86 -4.78
N LYS A 107 0.39 -20.04 -4.28
CA LYS A 107 -0.71 -20.85 -4.81
C LYS A 107 -1.91 -20.89 -3.85
N PRO A 108 -3.12 -21.18 -4.36
CA PRO A 108 -4.24 -21.64 -3.53
C PRO A 108 -3.90 -22.97 -2.84
N GLY A 109 -4.53 -23.21 -1.69
CA GLY A 109 -4.31 -24.43 -0.91
C GLY A 109 -4.50 -24.24 0.59
N GLU A 110 -4.17 -25.28 1.34
CA GLU A 110 -4.19 -25.27 2.79
C GLU A 110 -2.78 -25.12 3.35
N TYR A 111 -2.62 -24.18 4.28
CA TYR A 111 -1.33 -23.85 4.87
C TYR A 111 -1.42 -23.90 6.39
N THR A 112 -0.82 -24.93 6.97
CA THR A 112 -0.80 -25.16 8.42
C THR A 112 0.53 -24.72 9.02
N VAL A 113 0.47 -23.97 10.13
CA VAL A 113 1.64 -23.59 10.93
C VAL A 113 1.43 -24.00 12.39
N SER A 114 2.45 -24.61 12.99
CA SER A 114 2.43 -24.95 14.41
C SER A 114 2.84 -23.76 15.28
N LEU A 115 2.17 -23.66 16.43
CA LEU A 115 2.30 -22.60 17.42
C LEU A 115 2.81 -23.17 18.75
N ARG A 116 3.20 -22.29 19.67
CA ARG A 116 3.62 -22.67 21.03
C ARG A 116 3.04 -21.69 22.04
N GLY A 117 2.07 -22.16 22.84
CA GLY A 117 1.33 -21.32 23.77
C GLY A 117 0.58 -20.19 23.05
N GLU A 118 0.23 -19.15 23.79
CA GLU A 118 -0.39 -17.95 23.20
C GLU A 118 0.57 -17.31 22.16
N SER A 119 0.11 -17.22 20.92
CA SER A 119 0.90 -16.76 19.79
C SER A 119 0.12 -15.76 18.93
N ARG A 120 0.81 -14.74 18.42
CA ARG A 120 0.29 -13.83 17.39
C ARG A 120 0.57 -14.39 16.02
N VAL A 121 -0.46 -14.56 15.22
CA VAL A 121 -0.39 -15.03 13.83
C VAL A 121 -0.78 -13.90 12.89
N THR A 122 0.06 -13.65 11.88
CA THR A 122 -0.19 -12.61 10.88
C THR A 122 -0.03 -13.19 9.48
N LEU A 123 -1.06 -13.07 8.65
CA LEU A 123 -1.02 -13.32 7.21
C LEU A 123 -0.85 -11.98 6.48
N TYR A 124 0.27 -11.81 5.78
CA TYR A 124 0.51 -10.68 4.88
C TYR A 124 -0.02 -11.01 3.50
N TYR A 125 -0.93 -10.19 2.99
CA TYR A 125 -1.52 -10.38 1.67
C TYR A 125 -0.52 -10.01 0.58
N PRO A 126 -0.63 -10.62 -0.61
CA PRO A 126 0.25 -10.31 -1.72
C PRO A 126 -0.06 -8.91 -2.25
N TYR A 127 0.97 -8.10 -2.49
CA TYR A 127 0.76 -6.71 -2.89
C TYR A 127 0.30 -6.54 -4.34
N PHE A 128 0.49 -7.54 -5.20
CA PHE A 128 0.10 -7.49 -6.62
C PHE A 128 -0.78 -8.66 -7.07
N ALA A 129 -1.48 -9.29 -6.11
CA ALA A 129 -2.44 -10.33 -6.39
C ALA A 129 -3.71 -10.16 -5.55
N ARG A 130 -4.81 -10.69 -6.07
CA ARG A 130 -6.06 -10.86 -5.34
C ARG A 130 -5.99 -12.15 -4.52
N LEU A 131 -6.21 -12.05 -3.22
CA LEU A 131 -6.25 -13.19 -2.30
C LEU A 131 -7.68 -13.40 -1.78
N VAL A 132 -8.17 -14.64 -1.81
CA VAL A 132 -9.46 -15.03 -1.22
C VAL A 132 -9.24 -16.13 -0.18
N ILE A 133 -9.70 -15.87 1.04
CA ILE A 133 -9.64 -16.82 2.16
C ILE A 133 -10.99 -17.52 2.27
N SER A 134 -11.03 -18.84 2.10
CA SER A 134 -12.26 -19.64 2.28
C SER A 134 -12.45 -20.10 3.72
N GLY A 135 -11.40 -20.12 4.54
CA GLY A 135 -11.51 -20.53 5.93
C GLY A 135 -10.21 -20.39 6.72
N ILE A 136 -10.36 -20.35 8.05
CA ILE A 136 -9.26 -20.46 9.00
C ILE A 136 -9.69 -21.45 10.08
N THR A 137 -8.85 -22.44 10.35
CA THR A 137 -9.12 -23.49 11.35
C THR A 137 -8.10 -23.41 12.48
N LEU A 138 -8.61 -23.46 13.71
CA LEU A 138 -7.86 -23.58 14.97
C LEU A 138 -8.16 -24.93 15.64
N CYS A 139 -7.39 -25.34 16.64
CA CYS A 139 -7.75 -26.47 17.49
C CYS A 139 -9.07 -26.20 18.24
N ASP A 140 -9.85 -27.23 18.53
CA ASP A 140 -11.13 -27.08 19.24
C ASP A 140 -10.93 -26.45 20.63
N GLY A 141 -11.80 -25.49 20.96
CA GLY A 141 -11.74 -24.76 22.23
C GLY A 141 -10.69 -23.64 22.30
N SER A 142 -9.90 -23.41 21.25
CA SER A 142 -8.89 -22.34 21.24
C SER A 142 -9.51 -20.94 21.24
N SER A 143 -8.82 -20.01 21.86
CA SER A 143 -9.11 -18.58 21.84
C SER A 143 -8.86 -17.96 20.46
N PHE A 144 -9.55 -16.86 20.19
CA PHE A 144 -9.33 -16.02 19.02
C PHE A 144 -9.53 -14.56 19.38
N ARG A 145 -8.49 -13.74 19.19
CA ARG A 145 -8.55 -12.30 19.48
C ARG A 145 -7.87 -11.49 18.37
N PRO A 146 -8.61 -10.73 17.56
CA PRO A 146 -8.05 -9.80 16.58
C PRO A 146 -7.05 -8.82 17.23
N VAL A 147 -5.97 -8.52 16.53
CA VAL A 147 -5.03 -7.47 16.95
C VAL A 147 -5.54 -6.13 16.43
N ARG A 148 -5.65 -5.14 17.34
CA ARG A 148 -6.00 -3.76 16.99
C ARG A 148 -4.81 -2.86 17.25
N GLN A 149 -4.40 -2.10 16.25
CA GLN A 149 -3.40 -1.04 16.40
C GLN A 149 -4.10 0.24 16.87
N THR A 150 -3.42 1.04 17.69
CA THR A 150 -3.97 2.30 18.21
C THR A 150 -3.68 3.49 17.31
N LYS A 151 -2.74 3.35 16.38
CA LYS A 151 -2.41 4.36 15.38
C LYS A 151 -2.86 3.92 14.00
N SER A 152 -3.37 4.85 13.19
CA SER A 152 -3.84 4.62 11.82
C SER A 152 -3.11 5.51 10.80
N TRP A 153 -2.84 4.96 9.63
CA TRP A 153 -2.12 5.66 8.55
C TRP A 153 -2.75 5.37 7.20
N LEU A 154 -3.15 6.41 6.48
CA LEU A 154 -3.51 6.32 5.07
C LEU A 154 -2.29 6.66 4.20
N ALA A 155 -1.84 5.71 3.39
CA ALA A 155 -0.73 5.89 2.46
C ALA A 155 -1.26 5.96 1.02
N LEU A 156 -1.29 7.16 0.44
CA LEU A 156 -1.64 7.42 -0.95
C LEU A 156 -0.35 7.49 -1.79
N GLY A 157 -0.37 6.93 -3.00
CA GLY A 157 0.77 7.02 -3.89
C GLY A 157 0.70 6.09 -5.08
N ASP A 158 1.83 5.96 -5.77
CA ASP A 158 1.96 5.18 -7.00
C ASP A 158 2.48 3.75 -6.75
N SER A 159 3.25 3.22 -7.71
CA SER A 159 3.90 1.90 -7.68
C SER A 159 4.83 1.71 -6.48
N ILE A 160 5.53 2.74 -6.03
CA ILE A 160 6.46 2.63 -4.89
C ILE A 160 5.68 2.43 -3.59
N THR A 161 4.57 3.16 -3.43
CA THR A 161 3.63 2.98 -2.30
C THR A 161 2.90 1.66 -2.40
N HIS A 162 2.52 1.24 -3.61
CA HIS A 162 1.92 -0.07 -3.87
C HIS A 162 2.85 -1.23 -3.43
N GLY A 163 4.17 -1.05 -3.55
CA GLY A 163 5.18 -2.02 -3.10
C GLY A 163 5.93 -2.74 -4.22
N ILE A 164 5.88 -2.21 -5.45
CA ILE A 164 6.58 -2.77 -6.61
C ILE A 164 8.07 -3.00 -6.32
N ASN A 165 8.58 -4.15 -6.77
CA ASN A 165 9.97 -4.61 -6.61
C ASN A 165 10.44 -4.90 -5.18
N SER A 166 9.51 -4.98 -4.22
CA SER A 166 9.78 -5.60 -2.93
C SER A 166 9.82 -7.12 -3.08
N SER A 167 10.79 -7.81 -2.47
CA SER A 167 10.85 -9.28 -2.57
C SER A 167 9.63 -9.97 -1.93
N PHE A 168 9.03 -9.33 -0.94
CA PHE A 168 7.90 -9.86 -0.18
C PHE A 168 6.93 -8.76 0.24
N PRO A 169 5.64 -9.05 0.47
CA PRO A 169 4.67 -8.04 0.92
C PRO A 169 5.04 -7.41 2.27
N SER A 170 5.64 -8.18 3.20
CA SER A 170 6.11 -7.66 4.49
C SER A 170 7.31 -6.69 4.38
N GLU A 171 8.01 -6.70 3.24
CA GLU A 171 9.24 -5.91 3.02
C GLU A 171 9.00 -4.58 2.29
N THR A 172 7.75 -4.28 1.91
CA THR A 172 7.36 -2.97 1.38
C THR A 172 7.54 -1.88 2.45
N TYR A 173 7.85 -0.64 2.07
CA TYR A 173 8.06 0.40 3.09
C TYR A 173 6.85 0.64 4.01
N PRO A 174 5.58 0.58 3.53
CA PRO A 174 4.44 0.77 4.41
C PRO A 174 4.34 -0.35 5.45
N MET A 175 4.61 -1.60 5.06
CA MET A 175 4.55 -2.74 5.97
C MET A 175 5.71 -2.78 6.97
N ARG A 176 6.91 -2.40 6.55
CA ARG A 176 8.04 -2.21 7.46
C ARG A 176 7.74 -1.17 8.54
N ILE A 177 7.12 -0.04 8.16
CA ILE A 177 6.70 1.00 9.12
C ILE A 177 5.59 0.48 10.04
N SER A 178 4.54 -0.12 9.46
CA SER A 178 3.41 -0.69 10.21
C SER A 178 3.88 -1.64 11.31
N ARG A 179 4.73 -2.61 10.95
CA ARG A 179 5.28 -3.59 11.89
C ARG A 179 6.16 -2.96 12.96
N LYS A 180 7.00 -1.99 12.59
CA LYS A 180 7.96 -1.35 13.50
C LYS A 180 7.28 -0.45 14.53
N TYR A 181 6.24 0.29 14.13
CA TYR A 181 5.61 1.30 14.97
C TYR A 181 4.22 0.91 15.51
N GLY A 182 3.72 -0.28 15.16
CA GLY A 182 2.39 -0.73 15.59
C GLY A 182 1.28 0.15 15.03
N VAL A 183 1.29 0.36 13.70
CA VAL A 183 0.35 1.24 13.00
C VAL A 183 -0.49 0.42 12.03
N SER A 184 -1.80 0.60 12.03
CA SER A 184 -2.67 0.07 10.97
C SER A 184 -2.54 0.95 9.74
N VAL A 185 -1.96 0.41 8.67
CA VAL A 185 -1.82 1.13 7.40
C VAL A 185 -2.92 0.72 6.43
N LEU A 186 -3.62 1.71 5.87
CA LEU A 186 -4.43 1.56 4.67
C LEU A 186 -3.57 2.01 3.48
N ASN A 187 -3.05 1.06 2.73
CA ASN A 187 -2.21 1.32 1.57
C ASN A 187 -3.08 1.46 0.32
N GLN A 188 -3.24 2.69 -0.16
CA GLN A 188 -3.95 3.04 -1.39
C GLN A 188 -2.99 3.39 -2.53
N GLY A 189 -1.80 2.79 -2.53
CA GLY A 189 -0.90 2.80 -3.68
C GLY A 189 -1.55 2.17 -4.92
N ASN A 190 -1.51 2.86 -6.06
CA ASN A 190 -1.96 2.35 -7.35
C ASN A 190 -0.83 2.48 -8.38
N SER A 191 -0.35 1.36 -8.91
CA SER A 191 0.86 1.32 -9.74
C SER A 191 0.70 2.19 -10.98
N GLY A 192 1.71 3.00 -11.30
CA GLY A 192 1.73 3.86 -12.49
C GLY A 192 0.75 5.04 -12.47
N TYR A 193 -0.05 5.22 -11.41
CA TYR A 193 -1.03 6.31 -11.34
C TYR A 193 -0.39 7.65 -11.01
N VAL A 194 -1.18 8.72 -11.13
CA VAL A 194 -0.76 10.13 -11.09
C VAL A 194 -1.53 10.93 -10.04
N CYS A 195 -1.14 12.18 -9.81
CA CYS A 195 -1.93 13.12 -9.02
C CYS A 195 -3.30 13.35 -9.66
N ASP A 196 -4.37 12.97 -8.95
CA ASP A 196 -5.76 13.12 -9.39
C ASP A 196 -6.68 13.39 -8.20
N ALA A 197 -7.30 14.57 -8.13
CA ALA A 197 -8.20 14.93 -7.03
C ALA A 197 -9.43 14.00 -6.93
N ARG A 198 -9.84 13.36 -8.03
CA ARG A 198 -11.04 12.52 -8.09
C ARG A 198 -10.94 11.25 -7.26
N ILE A 199 -9.72 10.76 -7.00
CA ILE A 199 -9.50 9.57 -6.16
C ILE A 199 -9.53 9.87 -4.65
N ILE A 200 -9.66 11.15 -4.25
CA ILE A 200 -9.81 11.51 -2.86
C ILE A 200 -11.25 11.26 -2.41
N ASP A 201 -11.35 10.42 -1.37
CA ASP A 201 -12.63 10.06 -0.78
C ASP A 201 -12.57 10.23 0.75
N PRO A 202 -13.28 11.22 1.33
CA PRO A 202 -13.33 11.38 2.78
C PRO A 202 -14.12 10.25 3.46
N ASP A 203 -15.00 9.57 2.73
CA ASP A 203 -15.92 8.55 3.26
C ASP A 203 -15.35 7.12 3.17
N ILE A 204 -14.03 6.96 3.34
CA ILE A 204 -13.31 5.68 3.22
C ILE A 204 -13.58 4.68 4.35
N GLY A 205 -14.41 5.03 5.35
CA GLY A 205 -14.68 4.17 6.50
C GLY A 205 -13.45 3.90 7.38
N PHE A 206 -12.40 4.72 7.21
CA PHE A 206 -11.12 4.65 7.91
C PHE A 206 -10.76 6.06 8.37
N VAL A 207 -10.44 6.23 9.66
CA VAL A 207 -10.07 7.53 10.24
C VAL A 207 -8.56 7.55 10.47
N PRO A 208 -7.76 8.15 9.56
CA PRO A 208 -6.31 8.16 9.68
C PRO A 208 -5.80 9.21 10.67
N ASP A 209 -4.92 8.84 11.60
CA ASP A 209 -4.14 9.81 12.38
C ASP A 209 -3.11 10.53 11.49
N VAL A 210 -2.59 9.80 10.50
CA VAL A 210 -1.59 10.27 9.54
C VAL A 210 -2.06 9.99 8.13
N VAL A 211 -1.92 10.96 7.26
CA VAL A 211 -2.12 10.79 5.82
C VAL A 211 -0.82 11.20 5.12
N THR A 212 -0.32 10.33 4.24
CA THR A 212 0.80 10.66 3.37
C THR A 212 0.39 10.52 1.93
N THR A 213 0.88 11.41 1.08
CA THR A 213 0.76 11.27 -0.38
C THR A 213 2.14 11.29 -1.04
N ALA A 214 2.39 10.33 -1.93
CA ALA A 214 3.66 10.13 -2.63
C ALA A 214 3.40 9.79 -4.11
N TYR A 215 2.91 10.78 -4.87
CA TYR A 215 2.77 10.77 -6.33
C TYR A 215 3.79 11.72 -6.97
N GLY A 216 3.81 11.78 -8.31
CA GLY A 216 4.48 12.85 -9.06
C GLY A 216 5.49 12.37 -10.10
N ILE A 217 6.10 11.19 -9.94
CA ILE A 217 7.09 10.73 -10.93
C ILE A 217 6.41 10.33 -12.25
N ASN A 218 5.23 9.72 -12.17
CA ASN A 218 4.45 9.32 -13.35
C ASN A 218 3.79 10.51 -14.05
N ASP A 219 3.68 11.67 -13.39
CA ASP A 219 3.13 12.89 -13.99
C ASP A 219 4.10 13.51 -15.00
N LEU A 220 5.40 13.23 -14.87
CA LEU A 220 6.42 13.70 -15.81
C LEU A 220 6.23 13.06 -17.20
N GLY A 221 6.30 13.90 -18.24
CA GLY A 221 6.18 13.46 -19.64
C GLY A 221 4.78 13.02 -20.08
N ARG A 222 3.77 13.08 -19.20
CA ARG A 222 2.38 12.73 -19.52
C ARG A 222 1.52 13.91 -19.96
N LYS A 223 1.82 15.10 -19.46
CA LYS A 223 1.11 16.35 -19.74
C LYS A 223 2.05 17.55 -19.52
N PRO A 224 1.72 18.75 -20.03
CA PRO A 224 2.53 19.95 -19.82
C PRO A 224 2.73 20.28 -18.33
N HIS A 225 3.86 20.90 -18.01
CA HIS A 225 4.24 21.28 -16.64
C HIS A 225 3.21 22.18 -15.95
N GLU A 226 2.60 23.12 -16.68
CA GLU A 226 1.53 23.98 -16.14
C GLU A 226 0.33 23.15 -15.66
N GLN A 227 -0.10 22.16 -16.45
CA GLN A 227 -1.19 21.25 -16.07
C GLN A 227 -0.79 20.37 -14.89
N ASN A 228 0.44 19.83 -14.87
CA ASN A 228 0.93 19.06 -13.72
C ASN A 228 0.88 19.87 -12.41
N ARG A 229 1.30 21.14 -12.46
CA ARG A 229 1.26 22.03 -11.30
C ARG A 229 -0.18 22.29 -10.84
N ALA A 230 -1.09 22.57 -11.78
CA ALA A 230 -2.50 22.81 -11.49
C ALA A 230 -3.15 21.57 -10.83
N ASP A 231 -2.94 20.39 -11.40
CA ASP A 231 -3.50 19.13 -10.90
C ASP A 231 -2.93 18.79 -9.51
N LEU A 232 -1.64 19.03 -9.27
CA LEU A 232 -1.03 18.87 -7.94
C LEU A 232 -1.68 19.83 -6.92
N ALA A 233 -1.89 21.09 -7.28
CA ALA A 233 -2.51 22.07 -6.39
C ALA A 233 -3.96 21.70 -6.04
N GLU A 234 -4.75 21.29 -7.04
CA GLU A 234 -6.13 20.81 -6.84
C GLU A 234 -6.15 19.55 -5.98
N TYR A 235 -5.29 18.57 -6.28
CA TYR A 235 -5.18 17.33 -5.52
C TYR A 235 -4.84 17.60 -4.04
N LEU A 236 -3.83 18.42 -3.78
CA LEU A 236 -3.39 18.72 -2.40
C LEU A 236 -4.43 19.53 -1.62
N LYS A 237 -5.12 20.47 -2.26
CA LYS A 237 -6.23 21.20 -1.63
C LYS A 237 -7.37 20.26 -1.27
N THR A 238 -7.79 19.41 -2.22
CA THR A 238 -8.85 18.41 -2.00
C THR A 238 -8.48 17.43 -0.89
N LEU A 239 -7.23 16.98 -0.85
CA LEU A 239 -6.73 16.09 0.20
C LEU A 239 -6.76 16.76 1.57
N LYS A 240 -6.34 18.03 1.66
CA LYS A 240 -6.39 18.81 2.90
C LYS A 240 -7.81 19.00 3.42
N ASP A 241 -8.74 19.30 2.52
CA ASP A 241 -10.15 19.51 2.85
C ASP A 241 -10.84 18.19 3.25
N ALA A 242 -10.45 17.06 2.66
CA ALA A 242 -11.01 15.74 2.97
C ALA A 242 -10.54 15.16 4.32
N PHE A 243 -9.33 15.49 4.76
CA PHE A 243 -8.74 14.96 6.01
C PHE A 243 -8.25 16.07 6.96
N PRO A 244 -9.11 17.01 7.39
CA PRO A 244 -8.70 18.22 8.12
C PRO A 244 -8.18 17.93 9.54
N HIS A 245 -8.47 16.74 10.08
CA HIS A 245 -8.07 16.33 11.43
C HIS A 245 -6.84 15.41 11.45
N SER A 246 -6.36 14.98 10.29
CA SER A 246 -5.20 14.11 10.17
C SER A 246 -3.91 14.92 10.07
N ARG A 247 -2.79 14.36 10.54
CA ARG A 247 -1.47 14.89 10.20
C ARG A 247 -1.12 14.52 8.76
N LEU A 248 -1.23 15.50 7.88
CA LEU A 248 -0.98 15.35 6.45
C LEU A 248 0.48 15.65 6.10
N TYR A 249 1.11 14.80 5.31
CA TYR A 249 2.44 15.03 4.75
C TYR A 249 2.46 14.74 3.25
N VAL A 250 3.03 15.67 2.49
CA VAL A 250 3.31 15.47 1.06
C VAL A 250 4.74 14.97 0.94
N ILE A 251 4.95 13.91 0.18
CA ILE A 251 6.27 13.35 -0.09
C ILE A 251 6.56 13.60 -1.57
N SER A 252 7.57 14.42 -1.88
CA SER A 252 8.01 14.55 -3.27
C SER A 252 8.55 13.20 -3.78
N PRO A 253 8.64 12.98 -5.11
CA PRO A 253 9.25 11.78 -5.64
C PRO A 253 10.64 11.50 -5.05
N ILE A 254 10.96 10.22 -4.86
CA ILE A 254 12.32 9.80 -4.51
C ILE A 254 13.27 10.01 -5.69
N TYR A 255 14.55 9.75 -5.48
CA TYR A 255 15.54 9.70 -6.56
C TYR A 255 15.16 8.68 -7.63
N ALA A 256 15.23 9.09 -8.90
CA ALA A 256 15.10 8.24 -10.07
C ALA A 256 16.28 8.49 -11.02
N ALA A 257 16.93 7.43 -11.47
CA ALA A 257 18.19 7.47 -12.21
C ALA A 257 18.12 8.30 -13.50
N PHE A 258 17.00 8.22 -14.22
CA PHE A 258 16.84 8.96 -15.47
C PHE A 258 16.81 10.49 -15.27
N LEU A 259 16.54 10.98 -14.05
CA LEU A 259 16.57 12.41 -13.73
C LEU A 259 17.98 12.96 -13.54
N ASP A 260 19.01 12.12 -13.48
CA ASP A 260 20.40 12.58 -13.33
C ASP A 260 21.01 13.09 -14.65
N SER A 261 20.41 12.77 -15.79
CA SER A 261 20.92 13.25 -17.08
C SER A 261 20.76 14.77 -17.23
N GLU A 262 21.71 15.41 -17.93
CA GLU A 262 21.65 16.84 -18.23
C GLU A 262 20.41 17.22 -19.06
N GLU A 263 19.96 16.31 -19.94
CA GLU A 263 18.72 16.48 -20.70
C GLU A 263 17.48 16.60 -19.80
N ARG A 264 17.50 15.93 -18.62
CA ARG A 264 16.41 15.91 -17.65
C ARG A 264 16.62 16.88 -16.48
N ALA A 265 17.65 17.72 -16.52
CA ALA A 265 17.92 18.69 -15.46
C ALA A 265 16.73 19.65 -15.25
N GLY A 266 16.10 20.11 -16.34
CA GLY A 266 14.91 20.97 -16.29
C GLY A 266 13.70 20.26 -15.67
N ASP A 267 13.44 19.01 -16.03
CA ASP A 267 12.36 18.19 -15.43
C ASP A 267 12.59 17.98 -13.94
N ARG A 268 13.83 17.70 -13.55
CA ARG A 268 14.25 17.52 -12.16
C ARG A 268 14.05 18.79 -11.34
N GLU A 269 14.54 19.93 -11.83
CA GLU A 269 14.39 21.22 -11.16
C GLU A 269 12.91 21.62 -11.04
N TRP A 270 12.16 21.49 -12.14
CA TRP A 270 10.74 21.77 -12.16
C TRP A 270 9.96 20.89 -11.19
N LEU A 271 10.24 19.57 -11.15
CA LEU A 271 9.52 18.64 -10.29
C LEU A 271 9.67 19.02 -8.81
N TYR A 272 10.90 19.16 -8.32
CA TYR A 272 11.14 19.44 -6.91
C TYR A 272 10.77 20.89 -6.54
N GLY A 273 10.97 21.85 -7.45
CA GLY A 273 10.53 23.23 -7.28
C GLY A 273 9.02 23.33 -7.15
N THR A 274 8.27 22.69 -8.06
CA THR A 274 6.80 22.70 -8.07
C THR A 274 6.22 22.08 -6.80
N PHE A 275 6.78 20.97 -6.31
CA PHE A 275 6.33 20.40 -5.04
C PHE A 275 6.57 21.37 -3.87
N ALA A 276 7.72 22.04 -3.82
CA ALA A 276 8.00 23.03 -2.78
C ALA A 276 7.06 24.24 -2.84
N GLU A 277 6.82 24.78 -4.02
CA GLU A 277 5.91 25.91 -4.25
C GLU A 277 4.47 25.56 -3.88
N VAL A 278 3.92 24.49 -4.47
CA VAL A 278 2.50 24.14 -4.29
C VAL A 278 2.21 23.71 -2.86
N THR A 279 3.11 22.98 -2.20
CA THR A 279 2.90 22.62 -0.79
C THR A 279 2.93 23.84 0.13
N ALA A 280 3.79 24.83 -0.14
CA ALA A 280 3.79 26.10 0.58
C ALA A 280 2.50 26.89 0.35
N GLU A 281 2.02 26.95 -0.89
CA GLU A 281 0.74 27.62 -1.25
C GLU A 281 -0.47 27.00 -0.55
N VAL A 282 -0.56 25.67 -0.55
CA VAL A 282 -1.65 24.93 0.10
C VAL A 282 -1.47 24.89 1.63
N GLY A 283 -0.26 25.13 2.13
CA GLY A 283 0.08 25.08 3.54
C GLY A 283 0.11 23.65 4.09
N LEU A 284 0.78 22.73 3.39
CA LEU A 284 1.03 21.35 3.82
C LEU A 284 2.54 21.12 3.99
N PRO A 285 2.97 20.31 4.98
CA PRO A 285 4.38 20.01 5.15
C PRO A 285 4.88 19.09 4.04
N LEU A 286 6.01 19.47 3.43
CA LEU A 286 6.72 18.69 2.42
C LEU A 286 7.87 17.89 3.05
N ILE A 287 7.89 16.59 2.77
CA ILE A 287 9.01 15.70 3.00
C ILE A 287 9.74 15.51 1.66
N ASP A 288 11.02 15.87 1.62
CA ASP A 288 11.87 15.65 0.45
C ASP A 288 12.16 14.15 0.28
N GLY A 289 11.54 13.53 -0.73
CA GLY A 289 11.67 12.11 -1.05
C GLY A 289 13.12 11.67 -1.34
N ARG A 290 13.96 12.58 -1.85
CA ARG A 290 15.40 12.32 -2.09
C ARG A 290 16.17 12.06 -0.79
N LYS A 291 15.60 12.43 0.36
CA LYS A 291 16.18 12.15 1.67
C LYS A 291 15.68 10.83 2.25
N LEU A 292 14.72 10.14 1.64
CA LEU A 292 14.14 8.89 2.17
C LEU A 292 14.86 7.64 1.67
N VAL A 293 15.31 7.65 0.43
CA VAL A 293 16.17 6.60 -0.17
C VAL A 293 17.49 7.25 -0.56
N PRO A 294 18.66 6.62 -0.33
CA PRO A 294 19.91 7.20 -0.82
C PRO A 294 19.89 7.31 -2.35
N ASN A 295 20.32 8.45 -2.88
CA ASN A 295 20.36 8.75 -4.32
C ASN A 295 21.46 7.95 -5.02
N ASN A 296 21.22 6.66 -5.20
CA ASN A 296 22.15 5.75 -5.86
C ASN A 296 21.36 4.55 -6.41
N GLU A 297 21.62 4.22 -7.67
CA GLU A 297 20.94 3.13 -8.38
C GLU A 297 21.03 1.78 -7.68
N LYS A 298 22.06 1.53 -6.86
CA LYS A 298 22.16 0.27 -6.10
C LYS A 298 21.02 0.02 -5.12
N TYR A 299 20.25 1.06 -4.78
CA TYR A 299 19.07 0.97 -3.93
C TYR A 299 17.77 0.92 -4.73
N LEU A 300 17.85 0.96 -6.05
CA LEU A 300 16.75 0.83 -6.99
C LEU A 300 16.87 -0.51 -7.70
N PHE A 301 15.73 -1.04 -8.16
CA PHE A 301 15.69 -2.29 -8.93
C PHE A 301 15.82 -2.02 -10.43
N ASP A 302 15.14 -0.99 -10.93
CA ASP A 302 15.03 -0.63 -12.34
C ASP A 302 15.37 0.85 -12.61
N GLY A 303 16.11 1.47 -11.70
CA GLY A 303 16.43 2.89 -11.78
C GLY A 303 15.31 3.83 -11.30
N VAL A 304 14.13 3.33 -10.89
CA VAL A 304 13.05 4.14 -10.30
C VAL A 304 12.53 3.54 -9.00
N HIS A 305 12.18 2.25 -9.02
CA HIS A 305 11.56 1.59 -7.88
C HIS A 305 12.63 1.12 -6.87
N PRO A 306 12.46 1.34 -5.56
CA PRO A 306 13.36 0.81 -4.56
C PRO A 306 13.44 -0.72 -4.61
N ASN A 307 14.64 -1.27 -4.39
CA ASN A 307 14.78 -2.66 -3.97
C ASN A 307 14.59 -2.79 -2.44
N ASP A 308 14.74 -3.99 -1.88
CA ASP A 308 14.52 -4.21 -0.44
C ASP A 308 15.39 -3.31 0.46
N ALA A 309 16.65 -3.06 0.08
CA ALA A 309 17.52 -2.15 0.82
C ALA A 309 17.02 -0.70 0.71
N GLY A 310 16.59 -0.28 -0.47
CA GLY A 310 15.94 1.02 -0.69
C GLY A 310 14.66 1.19 0.14
N PHE A 311 13.77 0.20 0.13
CA PHE A 311 12.56 0.19 0.97
C PHE A 311 12.89 0.20 2.47
N SER A 312 13.97 -0.45 2.89
CA SER A 312 14.43 -0.41 4.28
C SER A 312 14.87 1.00 4.70
N TYR A 313 15.62 1.71 3.86
CA TYR A 313 15.96 3.12 4.10
C TYR A 313 14.70 3.99 4.14
N TYR A 314 13.82 3.84 3.16
CA TYR A 314 12.57 4.58 3.08
C TYR A 314 11.77 4.39 4.37
N ALA A 315 11.50 3.14 4.75
CA ALA A 315 10.74 2.81 5.94
C ALA A 315 11.35 3.38 7.22
N SER A 316 12.68 3.25 7.38
CA SER A 316 13.37 3.74 8.57
C SER A 316 13.31 5.26 8.69
N ARG A 317 13.53 5.99 7.59
CA ARG A 317 13.58 7.46 7.59
C ARG A 317 12.17 8.05 7.68
N LEU A 318 11.23 7.60 6.84
CA LEU A 318 9.85 8.08 6.86
C LEU A 318 9.17 7.72 8.19
N GLY A 319 9.28 6.47 8.65
CA GLY A 319 8.62 6.06 9.89
C GLY A 319 9.07 6.85 11.12
N ARG A 320 10.34 7.31 11.15
CA ARG A 320 10.82 8.22 12.22
C ARG A 320 10.16 9.59 12.15
N LEU A 321 9.92 10.13 10.96
CA LEU A 321 9.25 11.42 10.79
C LEU A 321 7.77 11.34 11.18
N LEU A 322 7.12 10.20 10.89
CA LEU A 322 5.69 10.06 11.10
C LEU A 322 5.33 9.63 12.53
N PHE A 323 6.10 8.73 13.16
CA PHE A 323 5.62 8.00 14.35
C PHE A 323 6.57 7.99 15.56
N LYS A 324 7.72 8.67 15.48
CA LYS A 324 8.65 8.86 16.60
C LYS A 324 8.49 10.27 17.17
#